data_AF-A0A507R1M7-F1
#
_entry.id   AF-A0A507R1M7-F1
#
_cell.length_a   1.000
_cell.length_b   1.000
_cell.length_c   1.000
_cell.angle_alpha   90.00
_cell.angle_beta   90.00
_cell.angle_gamma   90.00
#
_symmetry.space_group_name_H-M   'P 1'
#
loop_
_entity.id
_entity.type
_entity.pdbx_description
1 polymer ?
#
loop_
_entity_poly.entity_id
_entity_poly.type
_entity_poly.pdbx_seq_one_letter_code
_entity_poly.pdbx_strand_id
1 'polypeptide(L)'
;TGVYHHVTGIDASSSASLAAYVNTLTYSPLDKTHKVVSGIYCCYNASSHLDMRVEVKIPGSLESSCMDERGDKRVATDALWLETFLCAILRAYWYADDGSGDAIRKIVGVRRFNPITNTEMEHKFLDAAERLFFMGRQLSSDPVTQVPNTVSNHLTSGLLKYIHTTGRYTSGINLFEKLRTRDVEVSSLLARVLVMADEEVQAVRLMFDALQDVPMDYALLDCQAAFCQSKGEGQLALECAQRGSVLKGCTLLPWAVWL
;
A
#
# COMPACT_ATOMS: atom_id res chain seq x y z
N THR A 1 -15.33 8.80 -31.81
CA THR A 1 -15.87 8.77 -30.45
C THR A 1 -14.83 8.20 -29.52
N GLY A 2 -14.62 8.81 -28.35
CA GLY A 2 -13.76 8.27 -27.30
C GLY A 2 -14.60 7.67 -26.17
N VAL A 3 -14.13 6.57 -25.59
CA VAL A 3 -14.74 5.94 -24.42
C VAL A 3 -13.65 5.74 -23.36
N TYR A 4 -14.06 5.71 -22.09
CA TYR A 4 -13.15 5.46 -20.97
C TYR A 4 -13.82 4.54 -19.96
N HIS A 5 -13.01 3.83 -19.19
CA HIS A 5 -13.44 3.08 -18.02
C HIS A 5 -12.33 3.11 -16.96
N HIS A 6 -12.71 2.88 -15.71
CA HIS A 6 -11.75 2.75 -14.61
C HIS A 6 -11.34 1.29 -14.44
N VAL A 7 -10.07 1.06 -14.14
CA VAL A 7 -9.54 -0.27 -13.85
C VAL A 7 -8.53 -0.22 -12.70
N THR A 8 -8.50 -1.26 -11.88
CA THR A 8 -7.50 -1.47 -10.84
C THR A 8 -6.94 -2.89 -10.91
N GLY A 9 -5.72 -3.09 -10.41
CA GLY A 9 -5.09 -4.41 -10.34
C GLY A 9 -4.39 -4.88 -11.63
N ILE A 10 -4.17 -3.99 -12.59
CA ILE A 10 -3.29 -4.27 -13.74
C ILE A 10 -1.84 -4.10 -13.32
N ASP A 11 -0.97 -4.97 -13.82
CA ASP A 11 0.48 -4.86 -13.65
C ASP A 11 1.02 -3.59 -14.33
N ALA A 12 1.44 -2.63 -13.51
CA ALA A 12 2.03 -1.37 -13.93
C ALA A 12 3.56 -1.34 -13.79
N SER A 13 4.23 -2.51 -13.84
CA SER A 13 5.70 -2.61 -13.79
C SER A 13 6.40 -2.20 -15.09
N SER A 14 5.68 -2.15 -16.21
CA SER A 14 6.25 -1.78 -17.50
C SER A 14 5.21 -1.24 -18.48
N SER A 15 5.68 -0.52 -19.51
CA SER A 15 4.83 -0.11 -20.63
C SER A 15 4.26 -1.29 -21.40
N ALA A 16 5.00 -2.41 -21.50
CA ALA A 16 4.57 -3.62 -22.18
C ALA A 16 3.38 -4.28 -21.47
N SER A 17 3.41 -4.40 -20.14
CA SER A 17 2.30 -4.95 -19.34
C SER A 17 1.01 -4.13 -19.52
N LEU A 18 1.13 -2.80 -19.49
CA LEU A 18 0.00 -1.89 -19.72
C LEU A 18 -0.52 -1.94 -21.16
N ALA A 19 0.37 -2.03 -22.15
CA ALA A 19 0.00 -2.19 -23.55
C ALA A 19 -0.73 -3.51 -23.80
N ALA A 20 -0.27 -4.60 -23.15
CA ALA A 20 -0.93 -5.89 -23.22
C ALA A 20 -2.38 -5.81 -22.71
N TYR A 21 -2.61 -5.07 -21.60
CA TYR A 21 -3.97 -4.81 -21.12
C TYR A 21 -4.81 -4.05 -22.15
N VAL A 22 -4.31 -2.96 -22.74
CA VAL A 22 -5.02 -2.20 -23.79
C VAL A 22 -5.37 -3.10 -24.98
N ASN A 23 -4.45 -4.00 -25.37
CA ASN A 23 -4.70 -4.96 -26.44
C ASN A 23 -5.84 -5.93 -26.10
N THR A 24 -6.07 -6.29 -24.83
CA THR A 24 -7.23 -7.12 -24.45
C THR A 24 -8.58 -6.43 -24.70
N LEU A 25 -8.60 -5.10 -24.80
CA LEU A 25 -9.81 -4.31 -25.08
C LEU A 25 -10.13 -4.22 -26.57
N THR A 26 -9.17 -4.58 -27.44
CA THR A 26 -9.33 -4.44 -28.90
C THR A 26 -10.28 -5.48 -29.49
N TYR A 27 -10.44 -6.62 -28.82
CA TYR A 27 -11.31 -7.72 -29.23
C TYR A 27 -12.52 -7.84 -28.30
N SER A 28 -13.60 -7.13 -28.61
CA SER A 28 -14.92 -7.39 -28.02
C SER A 28 -15.74 -8.27 -28.97
N PRO A 29 -16.11 -9.51 -28.59
CA PRO A 29 -16.95 -10.36 -29.43
C PRO A 29 -18.38 -9.81 -29.60
N LEU A 30 -18.76 -8.85 -28.75
CA LEU A 30 -20.10 -8.26 -28.68
C LEU A 30 -20.26 -7.03 -29.58
N ASP A 31 -19.19 -6.30 -29.87
CA ASP A 31 -19.23 -5.09 -30.70
C ASP A 31 -18.54 -5.34 -32.05
N LYS A 32 -19.36 -5.60 -33.07
CA LYS A 32 -18.88 -5.83 -34.46
C LYS A 32 -18.77 -4.52 -35.25
N THR A 33 -19.20 -3.40 -34.67
CA THR A 33 -19.35 -2.11 -35.38
C THR A 33 -18.21 -1.14 -35.08
N HIS A 34 -17.70 -1.12 -33.85
CA HIS A 34 -16.62 -0.23 -33.46
C HIS A 34 -15.29 -0.98 -33.34
N LYS A 35 -14.24 -0.41 -33.96
CA LYS A 35 -12.86 -0.90 -33.86
C LYS A 35 -12.04 0.04 -33.01
N VAL A 36 -11.28 -0.50 -32.06
CA VAL A 36 -10.33 0.27 -31.26
C VAL A 36 -9.10 0.56 -32.12
N VAL A 37 -8.86 1.84 -32.40
CA VAL A 37 -7.72 2.32 -33.22
C VAL A 37 -6.56 2.82 -32.37
N SER A 38 -6.85 3.29 -31.17
CA SER A 38 -5.86 3.72 -30.19
C SER A 38 -6.43 3.64 -28.78
N GLY A 39 -5.54 3.60 -27.79
CA GLY A 39 -5.87 3.63 -26.38
C GLY A 39 -4.75 4.23 -25.57
N ILE A 40 -5.10 4.88 -24.46
CA ILE A 40 -4.14 5.43 -23.50
C ILE A 40 -4.44 4.83 -22.14
N TYR A 41 -3.45 4.21 -21.52
CA TYR A 41 -3.51 3.79 -20.13
C TYR A 41 -2.83 4.85 -19.25
N CYS A 42 -3.53 5.33 -18.23
CA CYS A 42 -3.00 6.28 -17.25
C CYS A 42 -2.90 5.63 -15.87
N CYS A 43 -1.74 5.75 -15.23
CA CYS A 43 -1.50 5.26 -13.88
C CYS A 43 -0.81 6.34 -13.04
N TYR A 44 -1.54 6.88 -12.06
CA TYR A 44 -0.99 7.91 -11.19
C TYR A 44 0.00 7.33 -10.18
N ASN A 45 1.25 7.75 -10.24
CA ASN A 45 2.28 7.51 -9.24
C ASN A 45 2.14 8.55 -8.12
N ALA A 46 1.74 8.08 -6.93
CA ALA A 46 1.53 8.93 -5.78
C ALA A 46 2.83 9.32 -5.05
N SER A 47 3.93 8.59 -5.24
CA SER A 47 5.22 8.93 -4.63
C SER A 47 5.87 10.14 -5.30
N SER A 48 5.87 10.15 -6.63
CA SER A 48 6.48 11.21 -7.44
C SER A 48 5.48 12.25 -7.96
N HIS A 49 4.21 12.17 -7.54
CA HIS A 49 3.12 13.07 -7.97
C HIS A 49 3.03 13.26 -9.49
N LEU A 50 3.03 12.16 -10.24
CA LEU A 50 2.97 12.19 -11.70
C LEU A 50 2.09 11.08 -12.28
N ASP A 51 1.64 11.25 -13.50
CA ASP A 51 0.80 10.29 -14.22
C ASP A 51 1.62 9.55 -15.28
N MET A 52 1.80 8.25 -15.10
CA MET A 52 2.43 7.38 -16.10
C MET A 52 1.42 7.10 -17.21
N ARG A 53 1.80 7.38 -18.45
CA ARG A 53 0.95 7.23 -19.64
C ARG A 53 1.57 6.30 -20.65
N VAL A 54 0.76 5.36 -21.11
CA VAL A 54 1.11 4.43 -22.17
C VAL A 54 0.09 4.58 -23.29
N GLU A 55 0.53 5.17 -24.40
CA GLU A 55 -0.27 5.31 -25.61
C GLU A 55 0.01 4.15 -26.56
N VAL A 56 -1.05 3.47 -26.97
CA VAL A 56 -1.03 2.38 -27.93
C VAL A 56 -1.82 2.82 -29.16
N LYS A 57 -1.18 2.82 -30.33
CA LYS A 57 -1.81 2.99 -31.64
C LYS A 57 -1.83 1.65 -32.34
N ILE A 58 -2.98 1.29 -32.90
CA ILE A 58 -3.20 -0.02 -33.53
C ILE A 58 -3.33 0.18 -35.05
N PRO A 59 -2.49 -0.49 -35.86
CA PRO A 59 -1.43 -1.43 -35.47
C PRO A 59 -0.08 -0.74 -35.17
N GLY A 60 0.53 -1.07 -34.03
CA GLY A 60 1.99 -1.17 -33.91
C GLY A 60 2.78 0.03 -33.37
N SER A 61 2.18 1.09 -32.83
CA SER A 61 2.94 2.14 -32.14
C SER A 61 2.65 2.14 -30.64
N LEU A 62 3.73 2.13 -29.85
CA LEU A 62 3.70 2.16 -28.38
C LEU A 62 4.58 3.31 -27.93
N GLU A 63 4.01 4.27 -27.22
CA GLU A 63 4.74 5.38 -26.61
C GLU A 63 4.47 5.40 -25.10
N SER A 64 5.51 5.60 -24.31
CA SER A 64 5.38 5.74 -22.85
C SER A 64 6.03 7.02 -22.36
N SER A 65 5.35 7.75 -21.48
CA SER A 65 5.83 9.00 -20.89
C SER A 65 5.18 9.23 -19.55
N CYS A 66 5.75 10.09 -18.71
CA CYS A 66 5.08 10.62 -17.54
C CYS A 66 4.65 12.08 -17.75
N MET A 67 3.55 12.46 -17.12
CA MET A 67 3.06 13.84 -17.04
C MET A 67 3.15 14.30 -15.59
N ASP A 68 3.86 15.38 -15.33
CA ASP A 68 3.89 15.99 -14.00
C ASP A 68 2.66 16.88 -13.73
N GLU A 69 2.56 17.46 -12.53
CA GLU A 69 1.44 18.33 -12.15
C GLU A 69 1.32 19.61 -12.99
N ARG A 70 2.40 20.01 -13.68
CA ARG A 70 2.42 21.17 -14.57
C ARG A 70 1.96 20.82 -15.98
N GLY A 71 1.80 19.53 -16.28
CA GLY A 71 1.48 19.03 -17.60
C GLY A 71 2.69 18.84 -18.51
N ASP A 72 3.91 18.88 -17.97
CA ASP A 72 5.13 18.68 -18.75
C ASP A 72 5.40 17.18 -18.96
N LYS A 73 5.69 16.81 -20.21
CA LYS A 73 6.02 15.44 -20.60
C LYS A 73 7.47 15.12 -20.19
N ARG A 74 7.64 14.06 -19.40
CA ARG A 74 8.93 13.56 -18.92
C ARG A 74 9.17 12.11 -19.35
N VAL A 75 10.43 11.69 -19.28
CA VAL A 75 10.85 10.31 -19.59
C VAL A 75 10.46 9.40 -18.43
N ALA A 76 9.77 8.30 -18.76
CA ALA A 76 9.38 7.26 -17.81
C ALA A 76 10.59 6.37 -17.48
N THR A 77 11.32 6.71 -16.41
CA THR A 77 12.49 5.95 -15.93
C THR A 77 12.07 4.67 -15.19
N ASP A 78 13.00 3.71 -15.06
CA ASP A 78 12.75 2.45 -14.34
C ASP A 78 12.36 2.67 -12.87
N ALA A 79 12.91 3.70 -12.23
CA ALA A 79 12.53 4.08 -10.87
C ALA A 79 11.05 4.51 -10.78
N LEU A 80 10.59 5.30 -11.75
CA LEU A 80 9.18 5.72 -11.82
C LEU A 80 8.26 4.53 -12.09
N TRP A 81 8.68 3.57 -12.92
CA TRP A 81 7.93 2.33 -13.12
C TRP A 81 7.82 1.50 -11.84
N LEU A 82 8.91 1.38 -11.07
CA LEU A 82 8.92 0.67 -9.79
C LEU A 82 7.95 1.31 -8.78
N GLU A 83 8.00 2.64 -8.64
CA GLU A 83 7.06 3.39 -7.78
C GLU A 83 5.61 3.23 -8.25
N THR A 84 5.37 3.30 -9.56
CA THR A 84 4.03 3.18 -10.14
C THR A 84 3.46 1.79 -9.94
N PHE A 85 4.28 0.75 -10.11
CA PHE A 85 3.93 -0.63 -9.80
C PHE A 85 3.48 -0.78 -8.35
N LEU A 86 4.27 -0.29 -7.40
CA LEU A 86 3.92 -0.33 -5.98
C LEU A 86 2.61 0.43 -5.70
N CYS A 87 2.48 1.66 -6.22
CA CYS A 87 1.27 2.49 -6.06
C CYS A 87 0.02 1.81 -6.64
N ALA A 88 0.14 1.16 -7.79
CA ALA A 88 -0.96 0.46 -8.45
C ALA A 88 -1.47 -0.71 -7.59
N ILE A 89 -0.56 -1.52 -7.03
CA ILE A 89 -0.91 -2.65 -6.17
C ILE A 89 -1.55 -2.16 -4.86
N LEU A 90 -0.92 -1.22 -4.15
CA LEU A 90 -1.45 -0.68 -2.89
C LEU A 90 -2.87 -0.13 -3.08
N ARG A 91 -3.07 0.63 -4.16
CA ARG A 91 -4.38 1.18 -4.52
C ARG A 91 -5.39 0.08 -4.85
N ALA A 92 -4.99 -0.97 -5.55
CA ALA A 92 -5.88 -2.09 -5.84
C ALA A 92 -6.39 -2.78 -4.57
N TYR A 93 -5.54 -3.02 -3.57
CA TYR A 93 -5.95 -3.56 -2.27
C TYR A 93 -6.74 -2.56 -1.43
N TRP A 94 -6.44 -1.27 -1.56
CA TRP A 94 -7.17 -0.23 -0.83
C TRP A 94 -8.63 -0.11 -1.31
N TYR A 95 -8.86 -0.20 -2.62
CA TYR A 95 -10.19 -0.22 -3.24
C TYR A 95 -10.79 -1.62 -3.42
N ALA A 96 -10.14 -2.66 -2.88
CA ALA A 96 -10.69 -4.00 -2.84
C ALA A 96 -11.91 -4.01 -1.90
N ASP A 97 -12.96 -4.71 -2.33
CA ASP A 97 -14.14 -4.95 -1.50
C ASP A 97 -13.78 -6.00 -0.45
N ASP A 98 -13.90 -5.64 0.82
CA ASP A 98 -13.71 -6.55 1.96
C ASP A 98 -15.03 -7.20 2.41
N GLY A 99 -16.12 -6.99 1.66
CA GLY A 99 -17.44 -7.55 1.97
C GLY A 99 -18.13 -6.92 3.17
N SER A 100 -17.52 -5.91 3.82
CA SER A 100 -18.10 -5.19 4.95
C SER A 100 -19.28 -4.31 4.56
N GLY A 101 -19.41 -3.98 3.27
CA GLY A 101 -20.42 -3.05 2.76
C GLY A 101 -20.15 -1.58 3.10
N ASP A 102 -19.14 -1.29 3.92
CA ASP A 102 -18.91 0.01 4.57
C ASP A 102 -18.02 0.96 3.74
N ALA A 103 -17.44 0.46 2.64
CA ALA A 103 -16.56 1.26 1.81
C ALA A 103 -17.33 2.19 0.85
N ILE A 104 -17.46 3.46 1.24
CA ILE A 104 -17.86 4.67 0.48
C ILE A 104 -17.04 4.87 -0.84
N ARG A 105 -16.06 4.00 -1.13
CA ARG A 105 -15.09 4.15 -2.23
C ARG A 105 -15.48 3.36 -3.49
N LYS A 106 -16.76 3.20 -3.78
CA LYS A 106 -17.23 2.48 -4.98
C LYS A 106 -17.23 3.42 -6.19
N ILE A 107 -16.12 3.44 -6.93
CA ILE A 107 -16.12 3.97 -8.30
C ILE A 107 -17.08 3.08 -9.12
N VAL A 108 -18.18 3.66 -9.61
CA VAL A 108 -19.18 2.92 -10.39
C VAL A 108 -18.55 2.42 -11.69
N GLY A 109 -18.79 1.16 -12.04
CA GLY A 109 -18.28 0.57 -13.29
C GLY A 109 -16.77 0.31 -13.33
N VAL A 110 -16.05 0.40 -12.20
CA VAL A 110 -14.62 0.06 -12.16
C VAL A 110 -14.41 -1.44 -12.32
N ARG A 111 -13.54 -1.82 -13.26
CA ARG A 111 -13.10 -3.21 -13.44
C ARG A 111 -11.97 -3.51 -12.46
N ARG A 112 -12.16 -4.49 -11.58
CA ARG A 112 -11.16 -4.87 -10.56
C ARG A 112 -10.51 -6.19 -10.95
N PHE A 113 -9.19 -6.21 -10.94
CA PHE A 113 -8.39 -7.43 -11.07
C PHE A 113 -7.64 -7.70 -9.77
N ASN A 114 -7.27 -8.95 -9.53
CA ASN A 114 -6.33 -9.27 -8.48
C ASN A 114 -4.92 -8.85 -8.94
N PRO A 115 -4.25 -7.87 -8.28
CA PRO A 115 -2.92 -7.42 -8.67
C PRO A 115 -1.82 -8.47 -8.46
N ILE A 116 -2.02 -9.45 -7.57
CA ILE A 116 -1.03 -10.47 -7.24
C ILE A 116 -1.63 -11.84 -7.56
N THR A 117 -1.35 -12.32 -8.77
CA THR A 117 -1.94 -13.56 -9.31
C THR A 117 -1.08 -14.80 -9.07
N ASN A 118 0.20 -14.63 -8.77
CA ASN A 118 1.15 -15.73 -8.57
C ASN A 118 2.28 -15.31 -7.61
N THR A 119 3.07 -16.30 -7.20
CA THR A 119 4.20 -16.13 -6.26
C THR A 119 5.30 -15.23 -6.81
N GLU A 120 5.56 -15.26 -8.12
CA GLU A 120 6.56 -14.38 -8.74
C GLU A 120 6.17 -12.90 -8.60
N MET A 121 4.89 -12.59 -8.79
CA MET A 121 4.38 -11.22 -8.64
C MET A 121 4.38 -10.78 -7.18
N GLU A 122 4.10 -11.70 -6.25
CA GLU A 122 4.26 -11.45 -4.81
C GLU A 122 5.71 -11.10 -4.47
N HIS A 123 6.70 -11.88 -4.95
CA HIS A 123 8.10 -11.57 -4.70
C HIS A 123 8.52 -10.20 -5.27
N LYS A 124 8.08 -9.87 -6.49
CA LYS A 124 8.35 -8.54 -7.09
C LYS A 124 7.69 -7.41 -6.28
N PHE A 125 6.48 -7.62 -5.78
CA PHE A 125 5.80 -6.66 -4.92
C PHE A 125 6.56 -6.43 -3.61
N LEU A 126 6.97 -7.49 -2.93
CA LEU A 126 7.71 -7.39 -1.66
C LEU A 126 9.11 -6.79 -1.85
N ASP A 127 9.81 -7.11 -2.94
CA ASP A 127 11.09 -6.48 -3.29
C ASP A 127 10.93 -4.98 -3.59
N ALA A 128 9.90 -4.59 -4.35
CA ALA A 128 9.59 -3.18 -4.59
C ALA A 128 9.25 -2.44 -3.28
N ALA A 129 8.46 -3.05 -2.42
CA ALA A 129 8.09 -2.51 -1.12
C ALA A 129 9.31 -2.33 -0.21
N GLU A 130 10.24 -3.30 -0.19
CA GLU A 130 11.48 -3.20 0.58
C GLU A 130 12.36 -2.03 0.10
N ARG A 131 12.57 -1.93 -1.22
CA ARG A 131 13.42 -0.87 -1.81
C ARG A 131 12.87 0.53 -1.57
N LEU A 132 11.54 0.67 -1.62
CA LEU A 132 10.86 1.96 -1.49
C LEU A 132 10.38 2.24 -0.06
N PHE A 133 10.59 1.33 0.89
CA PHE A 133 10.02 1.39 2.24
C PHE A 133 10.27 2.73 2.94
N PHE A 134 11.53 3.16 2.97
CA PHE A 134 11.93 4.40 3.66
C PHE A 134 11.48 5.67 2.93
N MET A 135 11.11 5.57 1.65
CA MET A 135 10.48 6.66 0.90
C MET A 135 8.94 6.65 1.05
N GLY A 136 8.37 5.65 1.73
CA GLY A 136 6.93 5.45 1.88
C GLY A 136 6.16 6.63 2.50
N ARG A 137 6.86 7.53 3.22
CA ARG A 137 6.28 8.78 3.74
C ARG A 137 5.72 9.68 2.62
N GLN A 138 6.28 9.60 1.41
CA GLN A 138 5.80 10.35 0.23
C GLN A 138 4.39 9.94 -0.19
N LEU A 139 3.96 8.71 0.15
CA LEU A 139 2.61 8.22 -0.14
C LEU A 139 1.54 8.78 0.79
N SER A 140 1.88 9.69 1.70
CA SER A 140 0.98 10.24 2.72
C SER A 140 0.47 9.17 3.71
N SER A 141 -0.45 9.56 4.58
CA SER A 141 -1.07 8.74 5.61
C SER A 141 -2.59 8.93 5.66
N ASP A 142 -3.25 8.10 6.46
CA ASP A 142 -4.66 8.28 6.78
C ASP A 142 -4.92 9.65 7.47
N PRO A 143 -6.07 10.31 7.25
CA PRO A 143 -6.37 11.61 7.85
C PRO A 143 -6.24 11.67 9.39
N VAL A 144 -6.39 10.53 10.07
CA VAL A 144 -6.23 10.46 11.54
C VAL A 144 -4.75 10.58 11.94
N THR A 145 -3.83 10.20 11.06
CA THR A 145 -2.39 10.43 11.22
C THR A 145 -2.02 11.81 10.66
N GLN A 146 -1.64 12.75 11.53
CA GLN A 146 -1.30 14.12 11.10
C GLN A 146 -0.01 14.20 10.28
N VAL A 147 1.02 13.44 10.66
CA VAL A 147 2.34 13.47 10.01
C VAL A 147 2.72 12.05 9.62
N PRO A 148 2.87 11.76 8.32
CA PRO A 148 3.38 10.47 7.86
C PRO A 148 4.79 10.23 8.37
N ASN A 149 5.05 9.04 8.89
CA ASN A 149 6.39 8.61 9.31
C ASN A 149 6.73 7.21 8.76
N THR A 150 7.85 6.62 9.20
CA THR A 150 8.33 5.34 8.66
C THR A 150 7.29 4.24 8.81
N VAL A 151 6.55 4.23 9.91
CA VAL A 151 5.62 3.15 10.28
C VAL A 151 4.15 3.48 10.03
N SER A 152 3.80 4.77 9.95
CA SER A 152 2.44 5.27 9.75
C SER A 152 2.33 6.01 8.41
N ASN A 153 2.04 5.25 7.35
CA ASN A 153 1.80 5.78 6.00
C ASN A 153 0.96 4.78 5.18
N HIS A 154 0.58 5.15 3.95
CA HIS A 154 -0.23 4.27 3.08
C HIS A 154 0.51 3.02 2.58
N LEU A 155 1.85 3.04 2.48
CA LEU A 155 2.62 1.84 2.14
C LEU A 155 2.54 0.81 3.27
N THR A 156 2.83 1.20 4.51
CA THR A 156 2.79 0.29 5.65
C THR A 156 1.38 -0.24 5.90
N SER A 157 0.38 0.64 5.81
CA SER A 157 -1.03 0.26 5.93
C SER A 157 -1.46 -0.72 4.84
N GLY A 158 -1.03 -0.49 3.59
CA GLY A 158 -1.33 -1.38 2.47
C GLY A 158 -0.61 -2.73 2.56
N LEU A 159 0.65 -2.76 3.02
CA LEU A 159 1.38 -4.00 3.28
C LEU A 159 0.70 -4.83 4.38
N LEU A 160 0.33 -4.21 5.49
CA LEU A 160 -0.39 -4.90 6.57
C LEU A 160 -1.75 -5.42 6.10
N LYS A 161 -2.50 -4.63 5.32
CA LYS A 161 -3.77 -5.07 4.72
C LYS A 161 -3.56 -6.26 3.79
N TYR A 162 -2.52 -6.24 2.96
CA TYR A 162 -2.16 -7.36 2.08
C TYR A 162 -1.86 -8.63 2.88
N ILE A 163 -0.99 -8.53 3.89
CA ILE A 163 -0.59 -9.66 4.74
C ILE A 163 -1.82 -10.23 5.46
N HIS A 164 -2.67 -9.37 6.03
CA HIS A 164 -3.91 -9.79 6.69
C HIS A 164 -4.84 -10.56 5.73
N THR A 165 -5.11 -9.96 4.57
CA THR A 165 -6.12 -10.48 3.62
C THR A 165 -5.68 -11.81 3.01
N THR A 166 -4.38 -11.99 2.80
CA THR A 166 -3.83 -13.19 2.14
C THR A 166 -3.34 -14.27 3.12
N GLY A 167 -3.19 -13.94 4.40
CA GLY A 167 -2.60 -14.84 5.40
C GLY A 167 -1.11 -15.13 5.19
N ARG A 168 -0.42 -14.34 4.36
CA ARG A 168 1.01 -14.51 4.02
C ARG A 168 1.93 -13.96 5.12
N TYR A 169 1.72 -14.42 6.35
CA TYR A 169 2.42 -13.91 7.55
C TYR A 169 3.93 -14.14 7.49
N THR A 170 4.39 -15.30 7.03
CA THR A 170 5.83 -15.60 6.91
C THR A 170 6.56 -14.60 6.01
N SER A 171 5.95 -14.22 4.87
CA SER A 171 6.50 -13.22 3.96
C SER A 171 6.57 -11.85 4.62
N GLY A 172 5.54 -11.47 5.38
CA GLY A 172 5.48 -10.22 6.14
C GLY A 172 6.52 -10.14 7.26
N ILE A 173 6.67 -11.22 8.03
CA ILE A 173 7.67 -11.35 9.10
C ILE A 173 9.08 -11.16 8.52
N ASN A 174 9.41 -11.90 7.45
CA ASN A 174 10.73 -11.81 6.82
C ASN A 174 11.04 -10.39 6.30
N LEU A 175 10.05 -9.72 5.70
CA LEU A 175 10.20 -8.35 5.21
C LEU A 175 10.51 -7.39 6.36
N PHE A 176 9.70 -7.39 7.43
CA PHE A 176 9.89 -6.45 8.53
C PHE A 176 11.08 -6.78 9.43
N GLU A 177 11.44 -8.07 9.57
CA GLU A 177 12.70 -8.49 10.19
C GLU A 177 13.91 -7.90 9.45
N LYS A 178 13.90 -7.93 8.11
CA LYS A 178 14.97 -7.32 7.32
C LYS A 178 15.00 -5.81 7.49
N LEU A 179 13.84 -5.15 7.45
CA LEU A 179 13.73 -3.70 7.54
C LEU A 179 14.10 -3.16 8.93
N ARG A 180 13.79 -3.88 10.02
CA ARG A 180 14.10 -3.42 11.39
C ARG A 180 15.60 -3.33 11.68
N THR A 181 16.43 -4.07 10.93
CA THR A 181 17.90 -3.96 11.05
C THR A 181 18.41 -2.56 10.69
N ARG A 182 17.63 -1.79 9.92
CA ARG A 182 17.94 -0.42 9.51
C ARG A 182 17.28 0.64 10.39
N ASP A 183 16.10 0.36 10.93
CA ASP A 183 15.32 1.29 11.74
C ASP A 183 14.48 0.51 12.77
N VAL A 184 14.75 0.73 14.06
CA VAL A 184 14.12 0.00 15.16
C VAL A 184 12.62 0.28 15.26
N GLU A 185 12.14 1.44 14.78
CA GLU A 185 10.71 1.80 14.79
C GLU A 185 9.86 0.76 14.04
N VAL A 186 10.43 0.11 13.02
CA VAL A 186 9.78 -0.94 12.21
C VAL A 186 9.36 -2.15 13.05
N SER A 187 9.94 -2.33 14.24
CA SER A 187 9.53 -3.36 15.21
C SER A 187 8.04 -3.28 15.56
N SER A 188 7.43 -2.09 15.51
CA SER A 188 5.98 -1.92 15.69
C SER A 188 5.17 -2.62 14.60
N LEU A 189 5.61 -2.57 13.33
CA LEU A 189 4.96 -3.26 12.21
C LEU A 189 5.15 -4.77 12.30
N LEU A 190 6.36 -5.22 12.65
CA LEU A 190 6.65 -6.63 12.84
C LEU A 190 5.80 -7.22 13.98
N ALA A 191 5.69 -6.53 15.11
CA ALA A 191 4.84 -6.94 16.23
C ALA A 191 3.37 -7.11 15.80
N ARG A 192 2.84 -6.17 15.00
CA ARG A 192 1.47 -6.29 14.45
C ARG A 192 1.32 -7.54 13.58
N VAL A 193 2.27 -7.83 12.70
CA VAL A 193 2.22 -9.04 11.87
C VAL A 193 2.32 -10.31 12.71
N LEU A 194 3.17 -10.35 13.73
CA LEU A 194 3.29 -11.49 14.65
C LEU A 194 1.98 -11.73 15.41
N VAL A 195 1.33 -10.66 15.91
CA VAL A 195 0.01 -10.78 16.55
C VAL A 195 -1.02 -11.33 15.57
N MET A 196 -1.03 -10.86 14.32
CA MET A 196 -1.95 -11.37 13.29
C MET A 196 -1.66 -12.84 12.90
N ALA A 197 -0.44 -13.31 13.15
CA ALA A 197 -0.01 -14.69 12.90
C ALA A 197 -0.19 -15.61 14.12
N ASP A 198 -0.88 -15.16 15.16
CA ASP A 198 -1.04 -15.85 16.46
C ASP A 198 0.28 -16.11 17.23
N GLU A 199 1.37 -15.42 16.87
CA GLU A 199 2.69 -15.50 17.52
C GLU A 199 2.85 -14.44 18.64
N GLU A 200 1.86 -14.37 19.52
CA GLU A 200 1.71 -13.28 20.50
C GLU A 200 2.88 -13.19 21.49
N VAL A 201 3.39 -14.34 21.96
CA VAL A 201 4.52 -14.36 22.92
C VAL A 201 5.77 -13.74 22.30
N GLN A 202 6.00 -13.99 21.01
CA GLN A 202 7.11 -13.40 20.27
C GLN A 202 6.88 -11.91 20.07
N ALA A 203 5.66 -11.50 19.74
CA ALA A 203 5.30 -10.09 19.57
C ALA A 203 5.53 -9.28 20.87
N VAL A 204 5.09 -9.80 22.02
CA VAL A 204 5.26 -9.13 23.32
C VAL A 204 6.74 -8.99 23.69
N ARG A 205 7.54 -10.05 23.50
CA ARG A 205 8.99 -10.00 23.73
C ARG A 205 9.67 -8.97 22.82
N LEU A 206 9.33 -8.99 21.53
CA LEU A 206 9.85 -8.01 20.56
C LEU A 206 9.52 -6.58 20.97
N MET A 207 8.27 -6.30 21.35
CA MET A 207 7.87 -4.96 21.80
C MET A 207 8.61 -4.53 23.08
N PHE A 208 8.80 -5.46 24.03
CA PHE A 208 9.53 -5.21 25.25
C PHE A 208 11.00 -4.87 24.98
N ASP A 209 11.69 -5.70 24.18
CA ASP A 209 13.10 -5.50 23.83
C ASP A 209 13.28 -4.19 23.05
N ALA A 210 12.43 -3.91 22.06
CA ALA A 210 12.52 -2.69 21.25
C ALA A 210 12.27 -1.40 22.07
N LEU A 211 11.42 -1.45 23.10
CA LEU A 211 11.20 -0.32 24.01
C LEU A 211 12.35 -0.10 25.01
N GLN A 212 13.25 -1.07 25.19
CA GLN A 212 14.49 -0.80 25.94
C GLN A 212 15.42 0.10 25.13
N ASP A 213 15.47 -0.11 23.81
CA ASP A 213 16.29 0.67 22.89
C ASP A 213 15.67 2.03 22.57
N VAL A 214 14.34 2.07 22.35
CA VAL A 214 13.59 3.28 22.03
C VAL A 214 12.40 3.46 22.98
N PRO A 215 12.63 3.86 24.25
CA PRO A 215 11.58 3.92 25.28
C PRO A 215 10.44 4.87 24.99
N MET A 216 10.66 5.82 24.08
CA MET A 216 9.72 6.87 23.73
C MET A 216 9.11 6.69 22.34
N ASP A 217 9.18 5.49 21.76
CA ASP A 217 8.51 5.19 20.50
C ASP A 217 7.01 5.02 20.70
N TYR A 218 6.23 5.96 20.17
CA TYR A 218 4.78 5.95 20.33
C TYR A 218 4.13 4.77 19.58
N ALA A 219 4.70 4.30 18.47
CA ALA A 219 4.07 3.28 17.63
C ALA A 219 4.14 1.90 18.30
N LEU A 220 5.24 1.59 18.98
CA LEU A 220 5.38 0.42 19.84
C LEU A 220 4.44 0.49 21.05
N LEU A 221 4.32 1.65 21.71
CA LEU A 221 3.40 1.83 22.83
C LEU A 221 1.92 1.70 22.39
N ASP A 222 1.55 2.27 21.24
CA ASP A 222 0.22 2.13 20.64
C ASP A 222 -0.06 0.65 20.31
N CYS A 223 0.94 -0.09 19.80
CA CYS A 223 0.83 -1.52 19.52
C CYS A 223 0.63 -2.36 20.79
N GLN A 224 1.37 -2.05 21.87
CA GLN A 224 1.19 -2.69 23.17
C GLN A 224 -0.19 -2.41 23.75
N ALA A 225 -0.64 -1.15 23.71
CA ALA A 225 -1.96 -0.77 24.20
C ALA A 225 -3.07 -1.51 23.47
N ALA A 226 -3.01 -1.57 22.13
CA ALA A 226 -3.98 -2.31 21.31
C ALA A 226 -3.99 -3.82 21.64
N PHE A 227 -2.82 -4.41 21.89
CA PHE A 227 -2.72 -5.81 22.30
C PHE A 227 -3.31 -6.06 23.69
N CYS A 228 -3.01 -5.21 24.68
CA CYS A 228 -3.61 -5.33 26.02
C CYS A 228 -5.14 -5.18 25.96
N GLN A 229 -5.64 -4.25 25.13
CA GLN A 229 -7.06 -4.04 24.93
C GLN A 229 -7.75 -5.27 24.32
N SER A 230 -7.12 -5.93 23.34
CA SER A 230 -7.69 -7.15 22.73
C SER A 230 -7.76 -8.33 23.71
N LYS A 231 -6.94 -8.33 24.77
CA LYS A 231 -6.98 -9.31 25.87
C LYS A 231 -7.93 -8.94 27.01
N GLY A 232 -8.57 -7.77 26.97
CA GLY A 232 -9.45 -7.28 28.02
C GLY A 232 -8.72 -6.60 29.21
N GLU A 233 -7.41 -6.40 29.10
CA GLU A 233 -6.57 -5.79 30.13
C GLU A 233 -6.57 -4.25 30.00
N GLY A 234 -7.74 -3.63 30.21
CA GLY A 234 -7.94 -2.20 29.97
C GLY A 234 -7.05 -1.27 30.81
N GLN A 235 -6.67 -1.67 32.03
CA GLN A 235 -5.81 -0.87 32.89
C GLN A 235 -4.37 -0.79 32.34
N LEU A 236 -3.79 -1.94 31.97
CA LEU A 236 -2.46 -1.99 31.35
C LEU A 236 -2.44 -1.24 30.02
N ALA A 237 -3.51 -1.39 29.24
CA ALA A 237 -3.65 -0.69 27.97
C ALA A 237 -3.68 0.84 28.15
N LEU A 238 -4.37 1.33 29.18
CA LEU A 238 -4.39 2.75 29.54
C LEU A 238 -3.02 3.27 29.98
N GLU A 239 -2.27 2.51 30.78
CA GLU A 239 -0.92 2.91 31.20
C GLU A 239 0.05 3.06 30.01
N CYS A 240 0.01 2.10 29.07
CA CYS A 240 0.78 2.19 27.82
C CYS A 240 0.39 3.43 27.00
N ALA A 241 -0.93 3.66 26.86
CA ALA A 241 -1.44 4.79 26.08
C ALA A 241 -1.14 6.15 26.72
N GLN A 242 -1.14 6.26 28.04
CA GLN A 242 -0.76 7.49 28.73
C GLN A 242 0.71 7.85 28.46
N ARG A 243 1.60 6.85 28.50
CA ARG A 243 3.01 7.03 28.14
C ARG A 243 3.15 7.48 26.68
N GLY A 244 2.42 6.85 25.76
CA GLY A 244 2.41 7.25 24.35
C GLY A 244 1.86 8.67 24.12
N SER A 245 0.78 9.04 24.81
CA SER A 245 0.10 10.34 24.65
C SER A 245 0.95 11.52 25.14
N VAL A 246 1.73 11.35 26.20
CA VAL A 246 2.66 12.39 26.70
C VAL A 246 3.72 12.72 25.65
N LEU A 247 4.11 11.73 24.84
CA LEU A 247 5.14 11.85 23.81
C LEU A 247 4.60 12.39 22.49
N LYS A 248 3.33 12.10 22.19
CA LYS A 248 2.73 12.42 20.90
C LYS A 248 2.33 13.89 20.73
N GLY A 249 2.22 14.67 21.83
CA GLY A 249 2.12 16.15 21.90
C GLY A 249 1.06 16.89 21.07
N CYS A 250 0.49 16.31 20.01
CA CYS A 250 -0.30 16.97 18.96
C CYS A 250 -1.25 16.05 18.17
N THR A 251 -1.16 14.72 18.23
CA THR A 251 -1.99 13.84 17.35
C THR A 251 -3.22 13.26 18.06
N LEU A 252 -4.36 13.25 17.36
CA LEU A 252 -5.70 12.84 17.81
C LEU A 252 -5.88 11.32 18.06
N LEU A 253 -4.92 10.49 17.63
CA LEU A 253 -5.03 9.02 17.67
C LEU A 253 -5.19 8.40 19.06
N PRO A 254 -4.53 8.87 20.14
CA PRO A 254 -4.67 8.22 21.44
C PRO A 254 -6.12 8.23 21.89
N TRP A 255 -6.90 9.28 21.65
CA TRP A 255 -8.28 9.39 22.14
C TRP A 255 -9.31 8.65 21.28
N ALA A 256 -9.06 8.49 19.97
CA ALA A 256 -10.00 7.88 19.03
C ALA A 256 -10.11 6.35 19.18
N VAL A 257 -9.12 5.68 19.77
CA VAL A 257 -9.15 4.23 20.04
C VAL A 257 -9.97 3.87 21.30
N TRP A 258 -10.33 4.87 22.12
CA TRP A 258 -11.04 4.69 23.40
C TRP A 258 -12.50 5.19 23.40
N LEU A 259 -13.05 5.49 22.21
CA LEU A 259 -14.48 5.75 21.99
C LEU A 259 -15.08 4.60 21.17
#